data_AF-B3XPW5-F1
#
_entry.id   AF-B3XPW5-F1
#
_cell.length_a   1.000
_cell.length_b   1.000
_cell.length_c   1.000
_cell.angle_alpha   90.00
_cell.angle_beta   90.00
_cell.angle_gamma   90.00
#
_symmetry.space_group_name_H-M   'P 1'
#
loop_
_entity.id
_entity.type
_entity.pdbx_description
1 polymer ?
#
loop_
_entity_poly.entity_id
_entity_poly.type
_entity_poly.pdbx_seq_one_letter_code
_entity_poly.pdbx_strand_id
1 'polypeptide(L)'
;MDINFYRELFKLLELEEEDTEYGKQIMWPSLESLRDEYLDRLADFLELDRDDYTKEGFLEVLRKRHVPEGLMENTDPRYPYPD
;
A
#
# COMPACT_ATOMS: atom_id res chain seq x y z
N MET A 1 -2.53 11.88 -5.41
CA MET A 1 -1.63 10.73 -5.70
C MET A 1 -2.21 10.01 -6.90
N ASP A 2 -1.38 9.62 -7.87
CA ASP A 2 -1.82 9.17 -9.21
C ASP A 2 -2.19 7.67 -9.22
N ILE A 3 -3.13 7.24 -10.08
CA ILE A 3 -3.50 5.82 -10.21
C ILE A 3 -2.32 4.96 -10.67
N ASN A 4 -1.35 5.55 -11.38
CA ASN A 4 -0.12 4.87 -11.77
C ASN A 4 0.78 4.56 -10.58
N PHE A 5 0.84 5.44 -9.58
CA PHE A 5 1.61 5.21 -8.34
C PHE A 5 1.12 3.96 -7.62
N TYR A 6 -0.19 3.83 -7.41
CA TYR A 6 -0.77 2.67 -6.72
C TYR A 6 -0.60 1.37 -7.53
N ARG A 7 -0.65 1.43 -8.86
CA ARG A 7 -0.40 0.26 -9.71
C ARG A 7 1.04 -0.22 -9.65
N GLU A 8 2.01 0.68 -9.59
CA GLU A 8 3.42 0.30 -9.44
C GLU A 8 3.72 -0.19 -8.03
N LEU A 9 3.16 0.47 -7.01
CA LEU A 9 3.25 0.03 -5.62
C LEU A 9 2.66 -1.37 -5.41
N PHE A 10 1.51 -1.65 -6.03
CA PHE A 10 0.86 -2.95 -6.03
C PHE A 10 1.78 -4.05 -6.59
N LYS A 11 2.45 -3.78 -7.71
CA LYS A 11 3.43 -4.72 -8.30
C LYS A 11 4.66 -4.90 -7.42
N LEU A 12 5.15 -3.82 -6.82
CA LEU A 12 6.35 -3.85 -5.96
C LEU A 12 6.16 -4.70 -4.71
N LEU A 13 4.96 -4.64 -4.13
CA LEU A 13 4.57 -5.44 -2.97
C LEU A 13 4.01 -6.82 -3.34
N GLU A 14 4.03 -7.19 -4.62
CA GLU A 14 3.58 -8.49 -5.13
C GLU A 14 2.15 -8.84 -4.68
N LEU A 15 1.28 -7.83 -4.60
CA LEU A 15 -0.08 -8.01 -4.13
C LEU A 15 -0.95 -8.66 -5.21
N GLU A 16 -2.00 -9.33 -4.77
CA GLU A 16 -3.03 -9.91 -5.63
C GLU A 16 -4.35 -9.12 -5.43
N GLU A 17 -5.07 -8.87 -6.52
CA GLU A 17 -6.43 -8.35 -6.46
C GLU A 17 -7.37 -9.54 -6.25
N GLU A 18 -8.21 -9.48 -5.23
CA GLU A 18 -9.25 -10.47 -4.99
C GLU A 18 -10.58 -9.97 -5.59
N ASP A 19 -11.20 -10.79 -6.46
CA ASP A 19 -12.55 -10.55 -6.96
C ASP A 19 -13.57 -11.02 -5.90
N THR A 20 -14.29 -10.08 -5.33
CA THR A 20 -15.37 -10.33 -4.35
C THR A 20 -16.75 -10.12 -5.01
N GLU A 21 -17.81 -10.54 -4.33
CA GLU A 21 -19.20 -10.30 -4.80
C GLU A 21 -19.55 -8.81 -4.94
N TYR A 22 -18.78 -7.92 -4.29
CA TYR A 22 -19.00 -6.47 -4.25
C TYR A 22 -17.98 -5.67 -5.09
N GLY A 23 -17.09 -6.36 -5.81
CA GLY A 23 -16.06 -5.74 -6.64
C GLY A 23 -14.65 -6.25 -6.33
N LYS A 24 -13.63 -5.48 -6.71
CA LYS A 24 -12.23 -5.85 -6.49
C LYS A 24 -11.71 -5.30 -5.17
N GLN A 25 -11.14 -6.17 -4.35
CA GLN A 25 -10.50 -5.80 -3.10
C GLN A 25 -8.99 -6.04 -3.19
N ILE A 26 -8.22 -5.14 -2.58
CA ILE A 26 -6.77 -5.31 -2.42
C ILE A 26 -6.48 -5.31 -0.93
N MET A 27 -5.85 -6.38 -0.47
CA MET A 27 -5.38 -6.48 0.90
C MET A 27 -3.96 -5.94 0.97
N TRP A 28 -3.80 -4.70 1.46
CA TRP A 28 -2.48 -4.14 1.66
C TRP A 28 -1.88 -4.70 2.95
N PRO A 29 -0.60 -5.10 2.93
CA PRO A 29 0.08 -5.53 4.13
C PRO A 29 0.14 -4.36 5.12
N SER A 30 0.11 -4.67 6.41
CA SER A 30 0.44 -3.66 7.42
C SER A 30 1.92 -3.27 7.25
N LEU A 31 2.22 -1.98 7.24
CA LEU A 31 3.59 -1.50 7.06
C LEU A 31 4.51 -2.00 8.17
N GLU A 32 3.99 -2.16 9.39
CA GLU A 32 4.75 -2.66 10.54
C GLU A 32 5.14 -4.13 10.38
N SER A 33 4.35 -4.89 9.60
CA SER A 33 4.59 -6.30 9.31
C SER A 33 5.51 -6.53 8.11
N LEU A 34 5.82 -5.49 7.34
CA LEU A 34 6.70 -5.60 6.18
C LEU A 34 8.12 -6.00 6.61
N ARG A 35 8.68 -6.93 5.84
CA ARG A 35 10.10 -7.30 5.95
C ARG A 35 10.95 -6.12 5.49
N ASP A 36 12.14 -6.01 6.05
CA ASP A 36 13.04 -4.89 5.75
C ASP A 36 13.37 -4.80 4.25
N GLU A 37 13.46 -5.93 3.54
CA GLU A 37 13.62 -5.95 2.06
C GLU A 37 12.51 -5.18 1.32
N TYR A 38 11.24 -5.30 1.76
CA TYR A 38 10.16 -4.54 1.15
C TYR A 38 10.21 -3.06 1.55
N LEU A 39 10.71 -2.74 2.75
CA LEU A 39 10.94 -1.36 3.17
C LEU A 39 12.05 -0.70 2.34
N ASP A 40 13.11 -1.43 2.01
CA ASP A 40 14.20 -0.96 1.16
C ASP A 40 13.71 -0.69 -0.27
N ARG A 41 12.94 -1.64 -0.85
CA ARG A 41 12.30 -1.44 -2.16
C ARG A 41 11.35 -0.24 -2.16
N LEU A 42 10.61 -0.02 -1.08
CA LEU A 42 9.74 1.14 -0.93
C LEU A 42 10.54 2.44 -0.81
N ALA A 43 11.71 2.41 -0.16
CA ALA A 43 12.61 3.56 -0.10
C ALA A 43 13.11 3.93 -1.50
N ASP A 44 13.58 2.94 -2.27
CA ASP A 44 14.00 3.12 -3.66
C ASP A 44 12.88 3.69 -4.53
N PHE A 45 11.67 3.13 -4.43
CA PHE A 45 10.50 3.57 -5.20
C PHE A 45 10.08 5.00 -4.87
N LEU A 46 10.25 5.43 -3.62
CA LEU A 46 9.94 6.79 -3.17
C LEU A 46 11.11 7.77 -3.32
N GLU A 47 12.23 7.30 -3.85
CA GLU A 47 13.49 8.04 -3.97
C GLU A 47 13.96 8.60 -2.61
N LEU A 48 13.90 7.74 -1.58
CA LEU A 48 14.30 8.03 -0.20
C LEU A 48 15.55 7.23 0.18
N ASP A 49 16.44 7.86 0.93
CA ASP A 49 17.56 7.16 1.56
C ASP A 49 17.08 6.45 2.83
N ARG A 50 17.08 5.11 2.84
CA ARG A 50 16.59 4.31 3.97
C ARG A 50 17.44 4.49 5.23
N ASP A 51 18.74 4.75 5.07
CA ASP A 51 19.70 4.84 6.17
C ASP A 51 19.53 6.12 7.00
N ASP A 52 18.86 7.13 6.45
CA ASP A 52 18.52 8.38 7.15
C ASP A 52 17.44 8.20 8.23
N TYR A 53 16.76 7.05 8.28
CA TYR A 53 15.59 6.83 9.13
C TYR A 53 15.72 5.61 10.05
N THR A 54 15.23 5.74 11.28
CA THR A 54 14.89 4.56 12.10
C THR A 54 13.72 3.81 11.45
N LYS A 55 13.52 2.53 11.79
CA LYS A 55 12.39 1.76 11.26
C LYS A 55 11.04 2.46 11.51
N GLU A 56 10.79 2.90 12.74
CA GLU A 56 9.56 3.63 13.09
C GLU A 56 9.46 4.97 12.34
N GLY A 57 10.55 5.72 12.23
CA GLY A 57 10.57 6.99 11.48
C GLY A 57 10.27 6.79 10.00
N PHE A 58 10.80 5.73 9.39
CA PHE A 58 10.53 5.39 7.99
C PHE A 58 9.06 5.01 7.78
N LEU A 59 8.47 4.22 8.69
CA LEU A 59 7.05 3.87 8.65
C LEU A 59 6.15 5.12 8.74
N GLU A 60 6.49 6.10 9.58
CA GLU A 60 5.77 7.38 9.61
C GLU A 60 5.88 8.15 8.30
N VAL A 61 7.04 8.13 7.65
CA VAL A 61 7.23 8.76 6.33
C VAL A 61 6.37 8.08 5.27
N LEU A 62 6.32 6.74 5.25
CA LEU A 62 5.46 5.98 4.33
C LEU A 62 3.98 6.36 4.50
N ARG A 63 3.49 6.46 5.75
CA ARG A 63 2.13 6.91 6.06
C ARG A 63 1.86 8.34 5.61
N LYS A 64 2.80 9.27 5.85
CA LYS A 64 2.71 10.67 5.37
C LYS A 64 2.72 10.77 3.85
N ARG A 65 3.40 9.84 3.17
CA ARG A 65 3.40 9.68 1.71
C ARG A 65 2.18 8.89 1.21
N HIS A 66 1.17 8.66 2.05
CA HIS A 66 -0.07 7.94 1.71
C HIS A 66 0.17 6.56 1.09
N VAL A 67 1.24 5.86 1.50
CA VAL A 67 1.38 4.44 1.22
C VAL A 67 0.25 3.70 1.96
N PRO A 68 -0.64 3.00 1.25
CA PRO A 68 -1.78 2.31 1.84
C PRO A 68 -1.32 1.13 2.71
N GLU A 69 -2.09 0.87 3.76
CA GLU A 69 -1.90 -0.25 4.67
C GLU A 69 -3.27 -0.79 5.11
N GLY A 70 -3.38 -2.11 5.28
CA GLY A 70 -4.64 -2.76 5.64
C GLY A 70 -5.60 -2.92 4.46
N LEU A 71 -6.88 -3.16 4.75
CA LEU A 71 -7.88 -3.39 3.71
C LEU A 71 -8.22 -2.07 3.02
N MET A 72 -7.97 -1.99 1.71
CA MET A 72 -8.45 -0.89 0.89
C MET A 72 -9.61 -1.40 0.03
N GLU A 73 -10.83 -1.03 0.43
CA GLU A 73 -12.03 -1.36 -0.31
C GLU A 73 -12.20 -0.36 -1.45
N ASN A 74 -12.08 -0.82 -2.68
CA ASN A 74 -12.50 -0.06 -3.84
C ASN A 74 -13.98 -0.39 -4.05
N THR A 75 -14.86 0.29 -3.32
CA THR A 75 -16.30 0.07 -3.42
C THR A 75 -16.74 0.41 -4.85
N ASP A 76 -17.28 -0.56 -5.58
CA ASP A 76 -17.94 -0.26 -6.86
C ASP A 76 -19.08 0.72 -6.55
N PRO A 77 -19.08 1.95 -7.10
CA PRO A 77 -20.13 2.93 -6.80
C PRO A 77 -21.53 2.48 -7.22
N ARG A 78 -21.66 1.36 -7.97
CA ARG A 78 -22.93 0.73 -8.32
C ARG A 78 -23.47 -0.22 -7.26
N TYR A 79 -22.67 -0.60 -6.26
CA TYR A 79 -23.05 -1.49 -5.16
C TYR A 79 -22.70 -0.85 -3.81
N PRO A 80 -23.50 0.14 -3.34
CA PRO A 80 -23.37 0.64 -1.98
C PRO A 80 -23.68 -0.49 -0.97
N TYR A 81 -22.95 -0.54 0.14
CA TYR A 81 -23.24 -1.47 1.23
C TYR A 81 -24.71 -1.36 1.66
N PRO A 82 -25.41 -2.47 1.90
CA PRO A 82 -26.73 -2.42 2.50
C PRO A 82 -26.63 -1.87 3.93
N ASP A 83 -27.51 -0.91 4.26
CA ASP A 83 -27.68 -0.31 5.60
C ASP A 83 -27.89 -1.34 6.73
#